data_AF-A0A2H9MXF9-F1
#
_entry.id   AF-A0A2H9MXF9-F1
#
_cell.length_a   1.000
_cell.length_b   1.000
_cell.length_c   1.000
_cell.angle_alpha   90.00
_cell.angle_beta   90.00
_cell.angle_gamma   90.00
#
_symmetry.space_group_name_H-M   'P 1'
#
loop_
_entity.id
_entity.type
_entity.pdbx_description
1 polymer ?
#
loop_
_entity_poly.entity_id
_entity_poly.type
_entity_poly.pdbx_seq_one_letter_code
_entity_poly.pdbx_strand_id
1 'polypeptide(L)'
;MDEKTLRKLAGKHHAPLGILEKDYALTNLLSVIARFPRIDSMVFKGGTALKKIHFEDFRFSEDLDFTCFDDISDEFMDFLNNEMKNLDVSFTVISDLEKRSESTKFKVKYDMFNGAPNSIKVDLSLRGDVQLDHPDKPVLHFYDTFQNEFRI
;
A
#
# COMPACT_ATOMS: atom_id res chain seq x y z
N MET A 1 -6.91 -14.55 -2.40
CA MET A 1 -8.25 -14.65 -1.78
C MET A 1 -9.30 -14.48 -2.87
N ASP A 2 -10.40 -15.25 -2.85
CA ASP A 2 -11.49 -15.11 -3.83
C ASP A 2 -12.58 -14.11 -3.39
N GLU A 3 -13.41 -13.67 -4.34
CA GLU A 3 -14.50 -12.71 -4.10
C GLU A 3 -15.51 -13.22 -3.04
N LYS A 4 -15.79 -14.52 -3.04
CA LYS A 4 -16.75 -15.14 -2.11
C LYS A 4 -16.25 -15.04 -0.67
N THR A 5 -14.96 -15.24 -0.45
CA THR A 5 -14.31 -15.11 0.86
C THR A 5 -14.30 -13.65 1.29
N LEU A 6 -13.93 -12.74 0.39
CA LEU A 6 -13.92 -11.31 0.69
C LEU A 6 -15.32 -10.79 1.04
N ARG A 7 -16.37 -11.26 0.35
CA ARG A 7 -17.77 -10.91 0.64
C ARG A 7 -18.23 -11.34 2.04
N LYS A 8 -17.78 -12.51 2.51
CA LYS A 8 -18.06 -12.96 3.88
C LYS A 8 -17.36 -12.06 4.91
N LEU A 9 -16.10 -11.71 4.65
CA LEU A 9 -15.34 -10.78 5.51
C LEU A 9 -16.00 -9.39 5.53
N ALA A 10 -16.45 -8.87 4.39
CA ALA A 10 -17.16 -7.60 4.31
C ALA A 10 -18.41 -7.58 5.22
N GLY A 11 -19.19 -8.68 5.20
CA GLY A 11 -20.33 -8.86 6.11
C GLY A 11 -19.93 -8.89 7.60
N LYS A 12 -18.87 -9.64 7.93
CA LYS A 12 -18.35 -9.76 9.31
C LYS A 12 -17.85 -8.43 9.88
N HIS A 13 -17.19 -7.62 9.04
CA HIS A 13 -16.60 -6.34 9.44
C HIS A 13 -17.52 -5.14 9.15
N HIS A 14 -18.79 -5.38 8.78
CA HIS A 14 -19.77 -4.34 8.44
C HIS A 14 -19.25 -3.29 7.43
N ALA A 15 -18.41 -3.72 6.49
CA ALA A 15 -17.77 -2.87 5.49
C ALA A 15 -18.41 -3.09 4.11
N PRO A 16 -18.56 -2.03 3.28
CA PRO A 16 -18.93 -2.22 1.89
C PRO A 16 -17.90 -3.08 1.16
N LEU A 17 -18.35 -4.06 0.37
CA LEU A 17 -17.45 -4.99 -0.33
C LEU A 17 -16.37 -4.27 -1.15
N GLY A 18 -16.75 -3.24 -1.91
CA GLY A 18 -15.79 -2.49 -2.73
C GLY A 18 -14.73 -1.75 -1.91
N ILE A 19 -15.05 -1.30 -0.69
CA ILE A 19 -14.08 -0.69 0.23
C ILE A 19 -13.11 -1.76 0.73
N LEU A 20 -13.62 -2.92 1.13
CA LEU A 20 -12.78 -4.00 1.61
C LEU A 20 -11.86 -4.56 0.52
N GLU A 21 -12.34 -4.57 -0.72
CA GLU A 21 -11.55 -5.00 -1.86
C GLU A 21 -10.38 -4.06 -2.15
N LYS A 22 -10.63 -2.75 -2.10
CA LYS A 22 -9.57 -1.73 -2.21
C LYS A 22 -8.58 -1.86 -1.06
N ASP A 23 -9.05 -2.08 0.17
CA ASP A 23 -8.17 -2.32 1.33
C ASP A 23 -7.33 -3.60 1.16
N TYR A 24 -7.91 -4.66 0.62
CA TYR A 24 -7.18 -5.90 0.34
C TYR A 24 -6.08 -5.70 -0.69
N ALA A 25 -6.36 -5.01 -1.80
CA ALA A 25 -5.35 -4.64 -2.79
C ALA A 25 -4.24 -3.76 -2.16
N LEU A 26 -4.64 -2.74 -1.39
CA LEU A 26 -3.68 -1.87 -0.69
C LEU A 26 -2.80 -2.64 0.29
N THR A 27 -3.37 -3.62 1.01
CA THR A 27 -2.62 -4.47 1.96
C THR A 27 -1.64 -5.39 1.24
N ASN A 28 -2.02 -5.95 0.09
CA ASN A 28 -1.11 -6.73 -0.75
C ASN A 28 0.08 -5.88 -1.23
N LEU A 29 -0.18 -4.65 -1.70
CA LEU A 29 0.89 -3.74 -2.10
C LEU A 29 1.80 -3.38 -0.92
N LEU A 30 1.24 -3.04 0.24
CA LEU A 30 2.01 -2.76 1.45
C LEU A 30 2.89 -3.94 1.88
N SER A 31 2.42 -5.19 1.71
CA SER A 31 3.23 -6.38 2.03
C SER A 31 4.46 -6.55 1.14
N VAL A 32 4.43 -6.00 -0.08
CA VAL A 32 5.62 -5.91 -0.94
C VAL A 32 6.50 -4.76 -0.50
N ILE A 33 5.93 -3.58 -0.28
CA ILE A 33 6.67 -2.38 0.13
C ILE A 33 7.46 -2.63 1.42
N ALA A 34 6.86 -3.32 2.39
CA ALA A 34 7.52 -3.72 3.65
C ALA A 34 8.79 -4.57 3.46
N ARG A 35 8.99 -5.18 2.29
CA ARG A 35 10.17 -5.99 1.95
C ARG A 35 11.18 -5.23 1.08
N PHE A 36 10.94 -3.95 0.80
CA PHE A 36 11.84 -3.13 0.01
C PHE A 36 13.22 -3.07 0.69
N PRO A 37 14.33 -3.39 0.00
CA PRO A 37 15.66 -3.45 0.63
C PRO A 37 16.10 -2.16 1.31
N ARG A 38 15.56 -1.01 0.89
CA ARG A 38 15.82 0.30 1.48
C ARG A 38 14.59 0.88 2.17
N ILE A 39 13.78 0.05 2.81
CA ILE A 39 12.58 0.50 3.54
C ILE A 39 12.91 1.57 4.59
N ASP A 40 14.07 1.47 5.26
CA ASP A 40 14.57 2.47 6.22
C ASP A 40 14.92 3.84 5.58
N SER A 41 14.93 3.93 4.24
CA SER A 41 15.12 5.20 3.51
C SER A 41 13.81 5.97 3.29
N MET A 42 12.68 5.45 3.79
CA MET A 42 11.36 6.06 3.64
C MET A 42 10.48 5.84 4.87
N VAL A 43 9.62 6.82 5.17
CA VAL A 43 8.72 6.82 6.32
C VAL A 43 7.28 6.87 5.83
N PHE A 44 6.49 5.88 6.21
CA PHE A 44 5.07 5.81 5.85
C PHE A 44 4.26 6.84 6.63
N LYS A 45 3.45 7.65 5.93
CA LYS A 45 2.66 8.74 6.52
C LYS A 45 1.26 8.83 5.90
N GLY A 46 0.54 9.87 6.31
CA GLY A 46 -0.77 10.21 5.75
C GLY A 46 -1.92 9.38 6.32
N GLY A 47 -3.08 9.47 5.66
CA GLY A 47 -4.32 8.87 6.16
C GLY A 47 -4.29 7.34 6.22
N THR A 48 -3.57 6.72 5.29
CA THR A 48 -3.45 5.26 5.24
C THR A 48 -2.52 4.74 6.33
N ALA A 49 -1.42 5.44 6.65
CA ALA A 49 -0.58 5.08 7.80
C ALA A 49 -1.37 5.18 9.13
N LEU A 50 -2.21 6.20 9.31
CA LEU A 50 -3.08 6.29 10.49
C LEU A 50 -3.97 5.05 10.64
N LYS A 51 -4.57 4.55 9.54
CA LYS A 51 -5.41 3.34 9.58
C LYS A 51 -4.60 2.06 9.73
N LYS A 52 -3.50 1.94 8.97
CA LYS A 52 -2.75 0.69 8.84
C LYS A 52 -1.71 0.48 9.94
N ILE A 53 -1.35 1.50 10.69
CA ILE A 53 -0.27 1.41 11.69
C ILE A 53 -0.73 1.82 13.09
N HIS A 54 -1.66 2.77 13.21
CA HIS A 54 -1.97 3.39 14.49
C HIS A 54 -3.38 3.09 15.01
N PHE A 55 -4.40 3.07 14.15
CA PHE A 55 -5.80 3.08 14.55
C PHE A 55 -6.67 2.22 13.63
N GLU A 56 -7.02 1.01 14.07
CA GLU A 56 -7.83 0.05 13.30
C GLU A 56 -9.18 0.64 12.81
N ASP A 57 -9.84 1.40 13.69
CA ASP A 57 -11.15 2.05 13.44
C ASP A 57 -11.07 3.36 12.64
N PHE A 58 -9.89 3.73 12.13
CA PHE A 58 -9.76 4.94 11.32
C PHE A 58 -10.43 4.81 9.95
N ARG A 59 -10.80 5.95 9.37
CA ARG A 59 -11.45 5.99 8.05
C ARG A 59 -10.55 5.37 6.97
N PHE A 60 -11.18 4.73 5.99
CA PHE A 60 -10.48 4.19 4.84
C PHE A 60 -9.85 5.29 3.97
N SER A 61 -8.68 5.01 3.41
CA SER A 61 -7.89 5.85 2.51
C SER A 61 -7.20 4.96 1.48
N GLU A 62 -7.03 5.46 0.26
CA GLU A 62 -6.53 4.68 -0.89
C GLU A 62 -5.12 5.08 -1.34
N ASP A 63 -4.59 6.20 -0.84
CA ASP A 63 -3.28 6.73 -1.21
C ASP A 63 -2.19 6.22 -0.25
N LEU A 64 -1.00 5.92 -0.78
CA LEU A 64 0.19 5.61 0.01
C LEU A 64 1.16 6.79 -0.08
N ASP A 65 1.34 7.48 1.05
CA ASP A 65 2.21 8.64 1.14
C ASP A 65 3.47 8.30 1.94
N PHE A 66 4.64 8.65 1.41
CA PHE A 66 5.92 8.45 2.08
C PHE A 66 6.73 9.75 2.12
N THR A 67 7.49 9.95 3.20
CA THR A 67 8.64 10.86 3.20
C THR A 67 9.89 10.04 2.97
N CYS A 68 10.71 10.39 1.98
CA CYS A 68 11.97 9.70 1.68
C CYS A 68 13.17 10.59 2.08
N PHE A 69 14.25 9.96 2.52
CA PHE A 69 15.49 10.65 2.89
C PHE A 69 16.41 10.93 1.68
N ASP A 70 16.22 10.17 0.60
CA ASP A 70 16.89 10.33 -0.69
C ASP A 70 15.99 9.87 -1.86
N ASP A 71 16.38 10.18 -3.10
CA ASP A 71 15.62 9.77 -4.29
C ASP A 71 15.81 8.27 -4.57
N ILE A 72 14.89 7.47 -4.03
CA ILE A 72 14.78 6.02 -4.23
C ILE A 72 13.80 5.63 -5.35
N SER A 73 13.25 6.59 -6.11
CA SER A 73 12.04 6.33 -6.89
C SER A 73 12.20 5.22 -7.93
N ASP A 74 13.32 5.21 -8.63
CA ASP A 74 13.53 4.32 -9.77
C ASP A 74 13.78 2.89 -9.28
N GLU A 75 14.65 2.73 -8.27
CA GLU A 75 14.90 1.46 -7.57
C GLU A 75 13.60 0.89 -6.95
N PHE A 76 12.80 1.75 -6.32
CA PHE A 76 11.54 1.36 -5.70
C PHE A 76 10.52 0.86 -6.73
N MET A 77 10.35 1.57 -7.85
CA MET A 77 9.44 1.14 -8.92
C MET A 77 9.89 -0.17 -9.57
N ASP A 78 11.19 -0.33 -9.81
CA ASP A 78 11.76 -1.58 -10.34
C ASP A 78 11.53 -2.76 -9.39
N PHE A 79 11.74 -2.53 -8.09
CA PHE A 79 11.45 -3.52 -7.05
C PHE A 79 9.97 -3.92 -7.05
N LEU A 80 9.05 -2.94 -7.03
CA LEU A 80 7.61 -3.22 -7.07
C LEU A 80 7.23 -4.04 -8.31
N ASN A 81 7.69 -3.65 -9.49
CA ASN A 81 7.39 -4.35 -10.74
C ASN A 81 7.84 -5.82 -10.74
N ASN A 82 8.92 -6.14 -10.02
CA ASN A 82 9.41 -7.50 -9.90
C ASN A 82 8.63 -8.32 -8.87
N GLU A 83 8.30 -7.74 -7.73
CA GLU A 83 7.73 -8.44 -6.59
C GLU A 83 6.20 -8.58 -6.63
N MET A 84 5.49 -7.65 -7.29
CA MET A 84 4.02 -7.68 -7.34
C MET A 84 3.45 -8.84 -8.18
N LYS A 85 4.27 -9.47 -9.03
CA LYS A 85 3.86 -10.58 -9.93
C LYS A 85 3.38 -11.83 -9.18
N ASN A 86 3.77 -11.99 -7.92
CA ASN A 86 3.48 -13.17 -7.11
C ASN A 86 2.37 -12.93 -6.07
N LEU A 87 1.60 -11.85 -6.22
CA LEU A 87 0.54 -11.50 -5.29
C LEU A 87 -0.81 -12.09 -5.72
N ASP A 88 -1.71 -12.19 -4.75
CA ASP A 88 -3.09 -12.60 -4.97
C ASP A 88 -3.90 -11.60 -5.81
N VAL A 89 -3.41 -10.38 -5.94
CA VAL A 89 -4.01 -9.30 -6.71
C VAL A 89 -3.20 -9.11 -7.98
N SER A 90 -3.90 -9.11 -9.12
CA SER A 90 -3.31 -8.90 -10.45
C SER A 90 -2.91 -7.44 -10.65
N PHE A 91 -1.77 -7.04 -10.09
CA PHE A 91 -1.14 -5.76 -10.39
C PHE A 91 -0.53 -5.79 -11.79
N THR A 92 -0.79 -4.76 -12.58
CA THR A 92 -0.44 -4.76 -14.01
C THR A 92 0.68 -3.77 -14.33
N VAL A 93 0.50 -2.50 -13.99
CA VAL A 93 1.36 -1.42 -14.50
C VAL A 93 1.50 -0.29 -13.47
N ILE A 94 2.72 0.24 -13.40
CA ILE A 94 2.97 1.57 -12.85
C ILE A 94 2.68 2.60 -13.95
N SER A 95 1.67 3.44 -13.74
CA SER A 95 1.25 4.48 -14.69
C SER A 95 1.31 5.87 -14.05
N ASP A 96 1.06 6.88 -14.87
CA ASP A 96 0.88 8.27 -14.43
C ASP A 96 2.10 8.79 -13.62
N LEU A 97 3.32 8.44 -14.06
CA LEU A 97 4.56 8.85 -13.41
C LEU A 97 4.75 10.37 -13.54
N GLU A 98 4.75 11.06 -12.41
CA GLU A 98 5.08 12.46 -12.27
C GLU A 98 6.33 12.60 -11.38
N LYS A 99 7.50 12.75 -12.00
CA LYS A 99 8.76 13.04 -11.30
C LYS A 99 8.97 14.56 -11.25
N ARG A 100 9.15 15.10 -10.04
CA ARG A 100 9.49 16.50 -9.75
C ARG A 100 10.74 16.51 -8.88
N SER A 101 11.41 17.65 -8.75
CA SER A 101 12.66 17.76 -7.97
C SER A 101 12.51 17.29 -6.52
N GLU A 102 11.32 17.40 -5.94
CA GLU A 102 11.06 17.13 -4.52
C GLU A 102 10.03 16.00 -4.28
N SER A 103 9.57 15.34 -5.34
CA SER A 103 8.57 14.27 -5.20
C SER A 103 8.46 13.44 -6.45
N THR A 104 8.24 12.14 -6.29
CA THR A 104 7.83 11.24 -7.37
C THR A 104 6.47 10.64 -7.05
N LYS A 105 5.51 10.81 -7.96
CA LYS A 105 4.16 10.25 -7.83
C LYS A 105 3.87 9.31 -8.96
N PHE A 106 3.18 8.21 -8.66
CA PHE A 106 2.75 7.27 -9.67
C PHE A 106 1.51 6.50 -9.19
N LYS A 107 0.90 5.72 -10.08
CA LYS A 107 -0.23 4.86 -9.75
C LYS A 107 0.12 3.41 -10.05
N VAL A 108 -0.17 2.52 -9.10
CA VAL A 108 -0.11 1.07 -9.31
C VAL A 108 -1.50 0.60 -9.72
N LYS A 109 -1.65 0.11 -10.95
CA LYS A 109 -2.90 -0.37 -11.53
C LYS A 109 -3.16 -1.82 -11.12
N TYR A 110 -4.41 -2.13 -10.83
CA TYR A 110 -4.89 -3.49 -10.56
C TYR A 110 -6.33 -3.66 -11.02
N ASP A 111 -6.75 -4.89 -11.23
CA ASP A 111 -8.14 -5.22 -11.55
C ASP A 111 -8.91 -5.64 -10.30
N MET A 112 -10.12 -5.11 -10.17
CA MET A 112 -11.10 -5.58 -9.19
C MET A 112 -11.65 -6.95 -9.62
N PHE A 113 -12.29 -7.70 -8.71
CA PHE A 113 -12.88 -9.02 -8.96
C PHE A 113 -13.90 -9.02 -10.09
N ASN A 114 -14.59 -7.89 -10.31
CA ASN A 114 -15.52 -7.71 -11.42
C ASN A 114 -14.83 -7.33 -12.75
N GLY A 115 -13.50 -7.31 -12.81
CA GLY A 115 -12.69 -6.88 -13.95
C GLY A 115 -12.63 -5.38 -14.16
N ALA A 116 -13.20 -4.56 -13.27
CA ALA A 116 -13.09 -3.11 -13.38
C ALA A 116 -11.68 -2.65 -12.99
N PRO A 117 -11.04 -1.78 -13.78
CA PRO A 117 -9.70 -1.30 -13.46
C PRO A 117 -9.75 -0.32 -12.27
N ASN A 118 -8.74 -0.39 -11.41
CA ASN A 118 -8.55 0.53 -10.31
C ASN A 118 -7.05 0.82 -10.09
N SER A 119 -6.71 1.72 -9.17
CA SER A 119 -5.31 2.02 -8.85
C SER A 119 -5.12 2.53 -7.43
N ILE A 120 -3.95 2.20 -6.88
CA ILE A 120 -3.41 2.81 -5.66
C ILE A 120 -2.43 3.90 -6.08
N LYS A 121 -2.58 5.10 -5.54
CA LYS A 121 -1.64 6.19 -5.78
C LYS A 121 -0.50 6.11 -4.75
N VAL A 122 0.72 6.29 -5.22
CA VAL A 122 1.93 6.34 -4.39
C VAL A 122 2.58 7.70 -4.54
N ASP A 123 2.93 8.34 -3.43
CA ASP A 123 3.62 9.63 -3.38
C ASP A 123 4.91 9.48 -2.55
N LEU A 124 6.05 9.56 -3.22
CA LEU A 124 7.39 9.56 -2.61
C LEU A 124 7.85 11.01 -2.50
N SER A 125 7.75 11.60 -1.32
CA SER A 125 8.10 13.00 -1.10
C SER A 125 9.49 13.14 -0.47
N LEU A 126 10.36 13.94 -1.07
CA LEU A 126 11.64 14.35 -0.47
C LEU A 126 11.49 15.53 0.49
N ARG A 127 10.26 15.98 0.72
CA ARG A 127 9.95 17.15 1.57
C ARG A 127 9.56 16.73 2.96
N GLY A 128 9.93 17.58 3.90
CA GLY A 128 9.57 17.47 5.30
C GLY A 128 10.66 16.75 6.08
N ASP A 129 10.95 17.28 7.26
CA ASP A 129 11.92 16.71 8.17
C ASP A 129 11.19 15.79 9.16
N VAL A 130 11.67 14.56 9.30
CA VAL A 130 11.07 13.54 10.17
C VAL A 130 11.54 13.81 11.60
N GLN A 131 10.76 14.58 12.35
CA GLN A 131 11.11 15.03 13.71
C GLN A 131 10.90 13.97 14.79
N LEU A 132 10.09 12.94 14.51
CA LEU A 132 9.71 11.91 15.47
C LEU A 132 10.30 10.58 15.05
N ASP A 133 10.55 9.74 16.05
CA ASP A 133 10.93 8.36 15.82
C ASP A 133 9.85 7.65 15.00
N HIS A 134 10.28 6.82 14.06
CA HIS A 134 9.43 6.06 13.14
C HIS A 134 9.72 4.57 13.35
N PRO A 135 9.33 4.03 14.52
CA PRO A 135 9.62 2.64 14.82
C PRO A 135 8.83 1.74 13.89
N ASP A 136 9.52 0.73 13.37
CA ASP A 136 8.95 -0.37 12.58
C ASP A 136 7.78 -1.01 13.34
N LYS A 137 6.58 -0.97 12.75
CA LYS A 137 5.32 -1.40 13.38
C LYS A 137 4.57 -2.40 12.52
N PRO A 138 3.82 -3.31 13.16
CA PRO A 138 3.02 -4.28 12.41
C PRO A 138 1.94 -3.57 11.60
N VAL A 139 1.76 -3.99 10.35
CA VAL A 139 0.67 -3.50 9.51
C VAL A 139 -0.64 -4.15 9.96
N LEU A 140 -1.61 -3.33 10.38
CA LEU A 140 -2.92 -3.74 10.84
C LEU A 140 -3.78 -4.26 9.68
N HIS A 141 -4.13 -5.55 9.75
CA HIS A 141 -5.07 -6.20 8.84
C HIS A 141 -5.65 -7.47 9.48
N PHE A 142 -6.72 -8.00 8.87
CA PHE A 142 -7.39 -9.23 9.33
C PHE A 142 -7.50 -10.30 8.22
N TYR A 143 -6.73 -10.17 7.13
CA TYR A 143 -6.74 -11.13 6.04
C TYR A 143 -5.82 -12.32 6.32
N ASP A 144 -6.38 -13.53 6.26
CA ASP A 144 -5.63 -14.79 6.44
C ASP A 144 -4.62 -15.07 5.31
N THR A 145 -4.67 -14.31 4.21
CA THR A 145 -3.68 -14.39 3.11
C THR A 145 -2.26 -14.18 3.61
N PHE A 146 -2.07 -13.29 4.59
CA PHE A 146 -0.76 -12.94 5.12
C PHE A 146 -0.47 -13.83 6.34
N GLN A 147 0.18 -14.97 6.10
CA GLN A 147 0.49 -15.97 7.13
C GLN A 147 1.45 -15.47 8.20
N ASN A 148 2.28 -14.47 7.87
CA ASN A 148 3.20 -13.82 8.79
C ASN A 148 2.88 -12.34 8.88
N GLU A 149 3.10 -11.78 10.07
CA GLU A 149 3.12 -10.34 10.28
C GLU A 149 4.21 -9.71 9.41
N PHE A 150 3.88 -8.60 8.76
CA PHE A 150 4.85 -7.73 8.09
C PHE A 150 4.75 -6.32 8.67
N ARG A 151 5.87 -5.60 8.62
CA ARG A 151 6.10 -4.40 9.40
C ARG A 151 6.67 -3.29 8.51
N ILE A 152 6.35 -2.04 8.84
CA ILE A 152 6.77 -0.82 8.13
C ILE A 152 6.87 0.36 9.10
#